data_AF-A0A660M2N5-F1
#
_entry.id   AF-A0A660M2N5-F1
#
_cell.length_a   1.000
_cell.length_b   1.000
_cell.length_c   1.000
_cell.angle_alpha   90.00
_cell.angle_beta   90.00
_cell.angle_gamma   90.00
#
_symmetry.space_group_name_H-M   'P 1'
#
loop_
_entity.id
_entity.type
_entity.pdbx_description
1 polymer ?
#
loop_
_entity_poly.entity_id
_entity_poly.type
_entity_poly.pdbx_seq_one_letter_code
_entity_poly.pdbx_strand_id
1 'polypeptide(L)'
;MDNLPLSPELSRALAEMIKRGGSLREVLALSAMAASISGGGFAAWHQPKELFQEFVSPDTTDDFFAEYDAFLKTREIYNGHHTDGRAYLANGIDPNKADNIHYQFNKICRRLEVNPYDVDMGELNSEEKHNISVALLRGFQELLYAKVGSRRIGRTTVNQYRNIHTGERGISEYEISSYSLARRMGMEALKLVVAFPWWYDAHDGRRHTLNTILPVTKDQITQALSDSAVPEFLGDRVAPNGDLVHVAQPKVGSLVIGPEQQQKIPATTDKQIALIVDTMKNRANKQVRVLFDLQHQRVITKGQLRQVLDGSAVNSHNVHEAEAKVWAVVQEVLTSEQQEAFYGQINR
;
A
#
# COMPACT_ATOMS: atom_id res chain seq x y z
N MET A 1 20.11 12.59 5.81
CA MET A 1 18.79 13.20 6.08
C MET A 1 18.94 14.39 7.02
N ASP A 2 19.55 14.23 8.20
CA ASP A 2 19.68 15.27 9.25
C ASP A 2 20.34 16.60 8.84
N ASN A 3 21.11 16.60 7.74
CA ASN A 3 21.76 17.80 7.22
C ASN A 3 20.84 18.70 6.37
N LEU A 4 19.65 18.21 6.01
CA LEU A 4 18.67 18.96 5.21
C LEU A 4 17.76 19.79 6.14
N PRO A 5 17.48 21.05 5.82
CA PRO A 5 16.61 21.91 6.63
C PRO A 5 15.11 21.59 6.41
N LEU A 6 14.75 20.32 6.31
CA LEU A 6 13.42 19.83 5.91
C LEU A 6 12.80 18.97 7.02
N SER A 7 11.49 18.73 6.96
CA SER A 7 10.86 17.72 7.81
C SER A 7 11.47 16.33 7.55
N PRO A 8 11.33 15.37 8.48
CA PRO A 8 11.82 14.01 8.28
C PRO A 8 11.28 13.35 7.01
N GLU A 9 10.01 13.56 6.69
CA GLU A 9 9.33 12.95 5.53
C GLU A 9 9.88 13.49 4.21
N LEU A 10 10.02 14.82 4.09
CA LEU A 10 10.61 15.47 2.91
C LEU A 10 12.10 15.13 2.76
N SER A 11 12.83 15.10 3.87
CA SER A 11 14.24 14.67 3.88
C SER A 11 14.40 13.24 3.40
N ARG A 12 13.48 12.34 3.81
CA ARG A 12 13.46 10.94 3.41
C ARG A 12 13.08 10.78 1.94
N ALA A 13 12.08 11.52 1.45
CA ALA A 13 11.71 11.51 0.03
C ALA A 13 12.91 11.89 -0.85
N LEU A 14 13.61 12.97 -0.50
CA LEU A 14 14.78 13.43 -1.23
C LEU A 14 15.95 12.44 -1.16
N ALA A 15 16.19 11.85 0.01
CA ALA A 15 17.21 10.81 0.17
C ALA A 15 16.88 9.56 -0.66
N GLU A 16 15.62 9.14 -0.72
CA GLU A 16 15.19 8.00 -1.53
C GLU A 16 15.32 8.28 -3.03
N MET A 17 15.00 9.50 -3.49
CA MET A 17 15.25 9.90 -4.89
C MET A 17 16.73 9.75 -5.26
N ILE A 18 17.62 10.30 -4.44
CA ILE A 18 19.08 10.24 -4.68
C ILE A 18 19.58 8.79 -4.63
N LYS A 19 19.20 8.04 -3.58
CA LYS A 19 19.65 6.65 -3.35
C LYS A 19 19.28 5.73 -4.51
N ARG A 20 18.17 6.00 -5.19
CA ARG A 20 17.68 5.18 -6.31
C ARG A 20 18.11 5.69 -7.68
N GLY A 21 19.08 6.62 -7.73
CA GLY A 21 19.67 7.10 -8.96
C GLY A 21 18.81 8.11 -9.72
N GLY A 22 17.96 8.86 -9.03
CA GLY A 22 17.21 9.97 -9.61
C GLY A 22 18.15 10.97 -10.27
N SER A 23 17.73 11.50 -11.42
CA SER A 23 18.46 12.52 -12.15
C SER A 23 18.59 13.80 -11.33
N LEU A 24 19.61 14.63 -11.65
CA LEU A 24 19.78 15.93 -11.02
C LEU A 24 18.51 16.80 -11.16
N ARG A 25 17.81 16.71 -12.30
CA ARG A 25 16.56 17.42 -12.55
C ARG A 25 15.46 17.00 -11.57
N GLU A 26 15.25 15.70 -11.37
CA GLU A 26 14.26 15.18 -10.43
C GLU A 26 14.59 15.53 -8.97
N VAL A 27 15.88 15.49 -8.61
CA VAL A 27 16.36 15.89 -7.28
C VAL A 27 16.10 17.38 -7.03
N LEU A 28 16.38 18.24 -8.01
CA LEU A 28 16.11 19.67 -7.92
C LEU A 28 14.61 19.96 -7.90
N ALA A 29 13.81 19.26 -8.71
CA ALA A 29 12.36 19.42 -8.73
C ALA A 29 11.72 19.03 -7.39
N LEU A 30 12.10 17.89 -6.83
CA LEU A 30 11.67 17.47 -5.51
C LEU A 30 12.18 18.42 -4.41
N SER A 31 13.38 18.98 -4.56
CA SER A 31 13.90 20.00 -3.64
C SER A 31 13.08 21.29 -3.68
N ALA A 32 12.61 21.71 -4.86
CA ALA A 32 11.73 22.87 -5.03
C ALA A 32 10.36 22.63 -4.39
N MET A 33 9.74 21.45 -4.60
CA MET A 33 8.51 21.06 -3.91
C MET A 33 8.70 21.05 -2.39
N ALA A 34 9.78 20.43 -1.91
CA ALA A 34 10.09 20.34 -0.49
C ALA A 34 10.31 21.72 0.16
N ALA A 35 11.00 22.63 -0.55
CA ALA A 35 11.18 24.01 -0.12
C ALA A 35 9.86 24.76 -0.04
N SER A 36 9.00 24.60 -1.05
CA SER A 36 7.69 25.25 -1.13
C SER A 36 6.79 24.81 0.02
N ILE A 37 6.68 23.49 0.24
CA ILE A 37 5.90 22.90 1.33
C ILE A 37 6.45 23.33 2.70
N SER A 38 7.77 23.31 2.89
CA SER A 38 8.40 23.74 4.15
C SER A 38 8.24 25.24 4.41
N GLY A 39 8.15 26.05 3.36
CA GLY A 39 7.90 27.49 3.41
C GLY A 39 6.42 27.85 3.59
N GLY A 40 5.52 26.86 3.68
CA GLY A 40 4.09 27.06 3.87
C GLY A 40 3.27 27.18 2.59
N GLY A 41 3.86 26.85 1.43
CA GLY A 41 3.25 26.88 0.10
C GLY A 41 3.18 28.28 -0.52
N PHE A 42 3.16 28.35 -1.85
CA PHE A 42 2.92 29.61 -2.58
C PHE A 42 1.46 30.05 -2.48
N ALA A 43 0.53 29.11 -2.49
CA ALA A 43 -0.87 29.39 -2.24
C ALA A 43 -1.10 29.59 -0.74
N ALA A 44 -1.60 30.77 -0.36
CA ALA A 44 -2.12 30.92 0.99
C ALA A 44 -3.39 30.06 1.13
N TRP A 45 -3.37 29.11 2.06
CA TRP A 45 -4.44 28.15 2.37
C TRP A 45 -5.85 28.73 2.53
N HIS A 46 -5.98 30.05 2.74
CA HIS A 46 -7.23 30.77 2.92
C HIS A 46 -7.63 31.63 1.70
N GLN A 47 -6.80 31.70 0.65
CA GLN A 47 -7.12 32.48 -0.54
C GLN A 47 -7.94 31.63 -1.54
N PRO A 48 -8.87 32.26 -2.29
CA PRO A 48 -9.54 31.61 -3.41
C PRO A 48 -8.50 31.11 -4.41
N LYS A 49 -8.56 29.81 -4.75
CA LYS A 49 -7.56 29.17 -5.63
C LYS A 49 -7.50 29.81 -7.00
N GLU A 50 -8.56 30.49 -7.40
CA GLU A 50 -8.74 31.16 -8.69
C GLU A 50 -7.60 32.16 -8.97
N LEU A 51 -6.98 32.76 -7.95
CA LEU A 51 -5.84 33.68 -8.11
C LEU A 51 -4.52 32.97 -8.44
N PHE A 52 -4.37 31.71 -8.03
CA PHE A 52 -3.15 30.92 -8.24
C PHE A 52 -3.18 30.10 -9.54
N GLN A 53 -4.32 30.04 -10.23
CA GLN A 53 -4.49 29.17 -11.41
C GLN A 53 -3.59 29.53 -12.57
N GLU A 54 -3.13 30.78 -12.69
CA GLU A 54 -2.19 31.20 -13.73
C GLU A 54 -0.78 30.61 -13.53
N PHE A 55 -0.44 30.20 -12.31
CA PHE A 55 0.85 29.63 -11.93
C PHE A 55 0.88 28.11 -11.99
N VAL A 56 -0.27 27.47 -12.21
CA VAL A 56 -0.42 26.02 -12.21
C VAL A 56 -0.82 25.55 -13.59
N SER A 57 -0.17 24.51 -14.10
CA SER A 57 -0.57 23.93 -15.38
C SER A 57 -2.03 23.47 -15.35
N PRO A 58 -2.82 23.67 -16.42
CA PRO A 58 -4.20 23.18 -16.49
C PRO A 58 -4.33 21.67 -16.21
N ASP A 59 -3.29 20.90 -16.56
CA ASP A 59 -3.24 19.45 -16.40
C ASP A 59 -2.75 19.01 -15.02
N THR A 60 -2.28 19.95 -14.18
CA THR A 60 -1.86 19.64 -12.81
C THR A 60 -3.09 19.48 -11.91
N THR A 61 -3.20 18.29 -11.34
CA THR A 61 -4.36 17.89 -10.54
C THR A 61 -4.06 17.62 -9.09
N ASP A 62 -2.85 17.82 -8.60
CA ASP A 62 -2.46 17.58 -7.22
C ASP A 62 -1.68 18.77 -6.64
N ASP A 63 -1.50 18.78 -5.32
CA ASP A 63 -0.92 19.94 -4.64
C ASP A 63 0.60 19.96 -4.73
N PHE A 64 1.28 18.81 -4.85
CA PHE A 64 2.75 18.76 -4.90
C PHE A 64 3.29 19.32 -6.22
N PHE A 65 2.74 18.87 -7.35
CA PHE A 65 3.14 19.37 -8.65
C PHE A 65 2.64 20.81 -8.89
N ALA A 66 1.55 21.23 -8.25
CA ALA A 66 1.12 22.62 -8.31
C ALA A 66 2.11 23.57 -7.60
N GLU A 67 2.67 23.17 -6.46
CA GLU A 67 3.74 23.93 -5.81
C GLU A 67 4.99 24.00 -6.68
N TYR A 68 5.28 22.95 -7.46
CA TYR A 68 6.38 22.97 -8.41
C TYR A 68 6.14 23.92 -9.60
N ASP A 69 4.97 23.86 -10.22
CA ASP A 69 4.61 24.76 -11.33
C ASP A 69 4.73 26.22 -10.89
N ALA A 70 4.20 26.54 -9.70
CA ALA A 70 4.33 27.86 -9.14
C ALA A 70 5.77 28.24 -8.82
N PHE A 71 6.56 27.33 -8.24
CA PHE A 71 7.97 27.57 -7.99
C PHE A 71 8.72 27.97 -9.26
N LEU A 72 8.46 27.31 -10.40
CA LEU A 72 9.10 27.65 -11.67
C LEU A 72 8.73 29.06 -12.14
N LYS A 73 7.42 29.37 -12.11
CA LYS A 73 6.92 30.69 -12.51
C LYS A 73 7.42 31.81 -11.61
N THR A 74 7.54 31.57 -10.30
CA THR A 74 8.12 32.54 -9.38
C THR A 74 9.64 32.62 -9.53
N ARG A 75 10.32 31.53 -9.88
CA ARG A 75 11.78 31.52 -10.08
C ARG A 75 12.21 32.41 -11.24
N GLU A 76 11.42 32.51 -12.31
CA GLU A 76 11.67 33.44 -13.43
C GLU A 76 11.71 34.91 -12.97
N ILE A 77 10.98 35.24 -11.90
CA ILE A 77 10.84 36.59 -11.34
C ILE A 77 11.84 36.84 -10.19
N TYR A 78 12.45 35.78 -9.65
CA TYR A 78 13.38 35.84 -8.52
C TYR A 78 14.79 36.26 -8.96
N ASN A 79 15.27 37.42 -8.48
CA ASN A 79 16.55 38.00 -8.91
C ASN A 79 17.78 37.57 -8.07
N GLY A 80 17.65 36.55 -7.22
CA GLY A 80 18.73 36.09 -6.34
C GLY A 80 18.74 36.71 -4.95
N HIS A 81 18.06 37.84 -4.75
CA HIS A 81 17.99 38.54 -3.46
C HIS A 81 16.56 38.85 -3.01
N HIS A 82 15.72 39.31 -3.94
CA HIS A 82 14.33 39.65 -3.71
C HIS A 82 13.50 39.36 -4.93
N THR A 83 12.19 39.33 -4.73
CA THR A 83 11.23 39.22 -5.81
C THR A 83 10.58 40.54 -6.12
N ASP A 84 10.11 40.70 -7.36
CA ASP A 84 9.26 41.84 -7.70
C ASP A 84 7.93 41.70 -6.94
N GLY A 85 7.89 42.33 -5.74
CA GLY A 85 6.74 42.24 -4.86
C GLY A 85 5.44 42.73 -5.48
N ARG A 86 5.49 43.59 -6.52
CA ARG A 86 4.28 44.01 -7.23
C ARG A 86 3.74 42.91 -8.12
N ALA A 87 4.61 42.19 -8.83
CA ALA A 87 4.23 41.08 -9.69
C ALA A 87 3.58 39.94 -8.88
N TYR A 88 4.08 39.65 -7.68
CA TYR A 88 3.47 38.63 -6.82
C TYR A 88 2.18 39.05 -6.16
N LEU A 89 2.10 40.27 -5.63
CA LEU A 89 0.86 40.77 -5.03
C LEU A 89 -0.28 40.83 -6.05
N ALA A 90 0.02 41.19 -7.31
CA ALA A 90 -0.95 41.17 -8.40
C ALA A 90 -1.53 39.76 -8.67
N ASN A 91 -0.78 38.71 -8.33
CA ASN A 91 -1.13 37.31 -8.54
C ASN A 91 -1.51 36.58 -7.24
N GLY A 92 -1.76 37.31 -6.15
CA GLY A 92 -2.17 36.74 -4.86
C GLY A 92 -1.05 36.02 -4.08
N ILE A 93 0.20 36.09 -4.54
CA ILE A 93 1.35 35.48 -3.87
C ILE A 93 1.93 36.48 -2.87
N ASP A 94 2.19 36.02 -1.64
CA ASP A 94 2.90 36.80 -0.62
C ASP A 94 4.40 36.86 -0.97
N PRO A 95 4.97 38.06 -1.24
CA PRO A 95 6.37 38.18 -1.63
C PRO A 95 7.36 37.65 -0.59
N ASN A 96 7.06 37.82 0.70
CA ASN A 96 7.94 37.33 1.76
C ASN A 96 7.92 35.80 1.82
N LYS A 97 6.77 35.17 1.58
CA LYS A 97 6.70 33.70 1.46
C LYS A 97 7.48 33.20 0.27
N ALA A 98 7.31 33.82 -0.89
CA ALA A 98 8.04 33.45 -2.10
C ALA A 98 9.57 33.58 -1.92
N ASP A 99 10.04 34.69 -1.34
CA ASP A 99 11.47 34.88 -1.04
C ASP A 99 11.99 33.81 -0.07
N ASN A 100 11.23 33.47 0.97
CA ASN A 100 11.58 32.42 1.93
C ASN A 100 11.66 31.04 1.28
N ILE A 101 10.73 30.71 0.37
CA ILE A 101 10.73 29.43 -0.36
C ILE A 101 11.97 29.33 -1.26
N HIS A 102 12.30 30.36 -2.03
CA HIS A 102 13.49 30.36 -2.88
C HIS A 102 14.79 30.33 -2.07
N TYR A 103 14.84 31.03 -0.93
CA TYR A 103 15.97 30.95 -0.01
C TYR A 103 16.14 29.53 0.55
N GLN A 104 15.06 28.90 0.98
CA GLN A 104 15.05 27.53 1.48
C GLN A 104 15.52 26.53 0.40
N PHE A 105 15.05 26.68 -0.84
CA PHE A 105 15.53 25.89 -1.97
C PHE A 105 17.04 26.03 -2.19
N ASN A 106 17.55 27.27 -2.22
CA ASN A 106 18.99 27.52 -2.35
C ASN A 106 19.79 26.89 -1.20
N LYS A 107 19.25 26.90 0.02
CA LYS A 107 19.86 26.26 1.19
C LYS A 107 19.91 24.73 1.05
N ILE A 108 18.85 24.10 0.52
CA ILE A 108 18.83 22.66 0.22
C ILE A 108 19.88 22.34 -0.84
N CYS A 109 19.92 23.09 -1.95
CA CYS A 109 20.90 22.88 -3.02
C CYS A 109 22.35 22.97 -2.50
N ARG A 110 22.65 23.96 -1.66
CA ARG A 110 23.98 24.07 -1.01
C ARG A 110 24.31 22.86 -0.13
N ARG A 111 23.33 22.30 0.59
CA ARG A 111 23.53 21.10 1.43
C ARG A 111 23.70 19.82 0.62
N LEU A 112 23.15 19.79 -0.59
CA LEU A 112 23.34 18.71 -1.55
C LEU A 112 24.58 18.90 -2.43
N GLU A 113 25.28 20.04 -2.29
CA GLU A 113 26.42 20.43 -3.12
C GLU A 113 26.09 20.45 -4.63
N VAL A 114 24.85 20.83 -4.96
CA VAL A 114 24.39 20.96 -6.35
C VAL A 114 24.14 22.42 -6.70
N ASN A 115 24.43 22.77 -7.96
CA ASN A 115 24.11 24.07 -8.51
C ASN A 115 22.81 23.97 -9.34
N PRO A 116 21.72 24.65 -8.95
CA PRO A 116 20.44 24.55 -9.64
C PRO A 116 20.46 25.13 -11.06
N TYR A 117 21.51 25.85 -11.45
CA TYR A 117 21.69 26.40 -12.80
C TYR A 117 22.38 25.43 -13.77
N ASP A 118 22.83 24.27 -13.30
CA ASP A 118 23.50 23.28 -14.16
C ASP A 118 22.52 22.50 -15.04
N VAL A 119 21.22 22.53 -14.71
CA VAL A 119 20.16 21.80 -15.42
C VAL A 119 18.92 22.68 -15.55
N ASP A 120 18.24 22.57 -16.69
CA ASP A 120 16.94 23.19 -16.89
C ASP A 120 15.86 22.48 -16.05
N MET A 121 15.30 23.20 -15.09
CA MET A 121 14.21 22.74 -14.23
C MET A 121 12.82 22.91 -14.86
N GLY A 122 12.67 23.10 -16.18
CA GLY A 122 11.36 23.27 -16.82
C GLY A 122 10.34 22.15 -16.57
N GLU A 123 9.27 22.12 -17.35
CA GLU A 123 8.17 21.16 -17.17
C GLU A 123 8.63 19.69 -17.15
N LEU A 124 8.13 18.94 -16.16
CA LEU A 124 8.47 17.53 -15.96
C LEU A 124 7.66 16.61 -16.88
N ASN A 125 8.32 15.61 -17.45
CA ASN A 125 7.65 14.56 -18.21
C ASN A 125 6.97 13.53 -17.28
N SER A 126 6.19 12.61 -17.85
CA SER A 126 5.43 11.63 -17.08
C SER A 126 6.30 10.65 -16.27
N GLU A 127 7.50 10.30 -16.75
CA GLU A 127 8.43 9.43 -16.03
C GLU A 127 9.01 10.15 -14.81
N GLU A 128 9.46 11.40 -14.97
CA GLU A 128 9.96 12.25 -13.89
C GLU A 128 8.88 12.47 -12.82
N LYS A 129 7.64 12.78 -13.23
CA LYS A 129 6.51 12.91 -12.31
C LYS A 129 6.24 11.61 -11.56
N HIS A 130 6.32 10.46 -12.24
CA HIS A 130 6.13 9.14 -11.61
C HIS A 130 7.22 8.86 -10.57
N ASN A 131 8.49 9.07 -10.92
CA ASN A 131 9.63 8.83 -10.03
C ASN A 131 9.59 9.71 -8.79
N ILE A 132 9.25 11.00 -8.96
CA ILE A 132 9.03 11.94 -7.86
C ILE A 132 7.87 11.47 -6.97
N SER A 133 6.75 11.06 -7.56
CA SER A 133 5.60 10.54 -6.81
C SER A 133 5.98 9.32 -5.96
N VAL A 134 6.75 8.38 -6.53
CA VAL A 134 7.24 7.19 -5.82
C VAL A 134 8.22 7.58 -4.69
N ALA A 135 9.10 8.54 -4.91
CA ALA A 135 10.02 9.03 -3.88
C ALA A 135 9.28 9.71 -2.72
N LEU A 136 8.31 10.57 -3.04
CA LEU A 136 7.40 11.17 -2.06
C LEU A 136 6.68 10.08 -1.27
N LEU A 137 6.12 9.08 -1.93
CA LEU A 137 5.43 7.98 -1.26
C LEU A 137 6.31 7.21 -0.26
N ARG A 138 7.59 6.99 -0.58
CA ARG A 138 8.55 6.41 0.38
C ARG A 138 8.86 7.36 1.53
N GLY A 139 8.97 8.66 1.24
CA GLY A 139 9.18 9.70 2.25
C GLY A 139 8.02 9.80 3.24
N PHE A 140 6.80 9.65 2.74
CA PHE A 140 5.55 9.91 3.44
C PHE A 140 4.71 8.65 3.72
N GLN A 141 5.33 7.48 3.78
CA GLN A 141 4.62 6.21 3.95
C GLN A 141 3.65 6.22 5.16
N GLU A 142 4.05 6.88 6.25
CA GLU A 142 3.23 6.96 7.47
C GLU A 142 1.99 7.86 7.29
N LEU A 143 1.99 8.71 6.26
CA LEU A 143 0.93 9.64 5.91
C LEU A 143 0.13 9.16 4.68
N LEU A 144 0.04 7.84 4.48
CA LEU A 144 -0.78 7.23 3.44
C LEU A 144 -2.22 6.97 3.95
N TYR A 145 -3.20 7.41 3.17
CA TYR A 145 -4.62 7.33 3.50
C TYR A 145 -5.41 6.65 2.38
N ALA A 146 -6.41 5.85 2.77
CA ALA A 146 -7.35 5.20 1.86
C ALA A 146 -8.77 5.75 2.06
N LYS A 147 -9.50 5.95 0.96
CA LYS A 147 -10.94 6.25 1.00
C LYS A 147 -11.68 5.05 1.61
N VAL A 148 -12.41 5.29 2.70
CA VAL A 148 -13.20 4.26 3.41
C VAL A 148 -14.70 4.43 3.23
N GLY A 149 -15.14 5.60 2.76
CA GLY A 149 -16.56 5.86 2.55
C GLY A 149 -16.82 7.30 2.12
N SER A 150 -18.09 7.69 2.27
CA SER A 150 -18.54 9.06 2.03
C SER A 150 -19.67 9.40 3.00
N ARG A 151 -19.67 10.63 3.48
CA ARG A 151 -20.71 11.19 4.34
C ARG A 151 -21.42 12.33 3.66
N ARG A 152 -22.73 12.45 3.89
CA ARG A 152 -23.52 13.59 3.45
C ARG A 152 -23.51 14.69 4.52
N ILE A 153 -23.09 15.89 4.13
CA ILE A 153 -23.13 17.11 4.95
C ILE A 153 -24.04 18.10 4.22
N GLY A 154 -25.29 18.21 4.68
CA GLY A 154 -26.33 18.99 4.00
C GLY A 154 -26.60 18.48 2.58
N ARG A 155 -26.32 19.32 1.58
CA ARG A 155 -26.46 18.98 0.14
C ARG A 155 -25.19 18.39 -0.48
N THR A 156 -24.08 18.36 0.26
CA THR A 156 -22.77 17.96 -0.25
C THR A 156 -22.41 16.56 0.24
N THR A 157 -21.89 15.72 -0.64
CA THR A 157 -21.24 14.46 -0.26
C THR A 157 -19.75 14.70 -0.11
N VAL A 158 -19.16 14.25 0.98
CA VAL A 158 -17.73 14.38 1.28
C VAL A 158 -17.14 12.99 1.47
N ASN A 159 -16.02 12.71 0.82
CA ASN A 159 -15.32 11.44 0.98
C ASN A 159 -14.59 11.41 2.31
N GLN A 160 -14.57 10.22 2.91
CA GLN A 160 -13.91 9.97 4.17
C GLN A 160 -12.71 9.07 3.95
N TYR A 161 -11.58 9.45 4.55
CA TYR A 161 -10.30 8.79 4.41
C TYR A 161 -9.78 8.35 5.75
N ARG A 162 -9.07 7.22 5.76
CA ARG A 162 -8.41 6.71 6.95
C ARG A 162 -6.96 6.39 6.68
N ASN A 163 -6.10 6.70 7.65
CA ASN A 163 -4.70 6.34 7.58
C ASN A 163 -4.56 4.81 7.58
N ILE A 164 -3.76 4.27 6.67
CA ILE A 164 -3.65 2.82 6.51
C ILE A 164 -2.90 2.15 7.65
N HIS A 165 -2.08 2.88 8.41
CA HIS A 165 -1.29 2.34 9.51
C HIS A 165 -1.99 2.48 10.86
N THR A 166 -2.64 3.62 11.11
CA THR A 166 -3.21 3.91 12.43
C THR A 166 -4.68 3.53 12.57
N GLY A 167 -5.38 3.36 11.43
CA GLY A 167 -6.51 2.46 11.19
C GLY A 167 -7.79 2.56 12.05
N GLU A 168 -7.72 2.95 13.33
CA GLU A 168 -8.80 2.87 14.34
C GLU A 168 -8.54 3.74 15.59
N ARG A 169 -7.36 4.35 15.77
CA ARG A 169 -7.01 5.07 17.02
C ARG A 169 -7.36 6.56 16.98
N GLY A 170 -8.58 6.90 17.38
CA GLY A 170 -8.94 8.22 17.93
C GLY A 170 -9.40 9.31 16.94
N ILE A 171 -9.00 9.25 15.66
CA ILE A 171 -9.59 10.05 14.58
C ILE A 171 -10.05 9.08 13.50
N SER A 172 -11.36 8.88 13.41
CA SER A 172 -11.92 7.82 12.58
C SER A 172 -11.72 8.11 11.10
N GLU A 173 -11.89 9.37 10.68
CA GLU A 173 -12.08 9.76 9.28
C GLU A 173 -11.61 11.21 9.03
N TYR A 174 -10.88 11.40 7.94
CA TYR A 174 -10.45 12.70 7.42
C TYR A 174 -11.19 13.03 6.11
N GLU A 175 -11.34 14.32 5.81
CA GLU A 175 -11.88 14.82 4.55
C GLU A 175 -10.79 15.50 3.73
N ILE A 176 -10.82 15.41 2.38
CA ILE A 176 -9.91 16.21 1.56
C ILE A 176 -10.28 17.68 1.75
N SER A 177 -9.28 18.50 2.04
CA SER A 177 -9.44 19.94 2.16
C SER A 177 -10.14 20.53 0.94
N SER A 178 -11.09 21.44 1.18
CA SER A 178 -11.73 22.19 0.10
C SER A 178 -10.70 22.96 -0.74
N TYR A 179 -9.55 23.26 -0.15
CA TYR A 179 -8.45 24.00 -0.75
C TYR A 179 -7.46 23.14 -1.55
N SER A 180 -7.62 21.82 -1.61
CA SER A 180 -6.74 20.95 -2.44
C SER A 180 -7.15 20.90 -3.92
N LEU A 181 -6.18 21.04 -4.83
CA LEU A 181 -6.35 20.88 -6.28
C LEU A 181 -6.73 19.45 -6.67
N ALA A 182 -6.43 18.46 -5.82
CA ALA A 182 -6.84 17.05 -5.98
C ALA A 182 -8.33 16.88 -6.30
N ARG A 183 -9.17 17.81 -5.82
CA ARG A 183 -10.62 17.79 -6.12
C ARG A 183 -10.95 17.89 -7.61
N ARG A 184 -10.05 18.40 -8.45
CA ARG A 184 -10.20 18.46 -9.93
C ARG A 184 -10.26 17.07 -10.56
N MET A 185 -9.60 16.07 -9.97
CA MET A 185 -9.65 14.68 -10.46
C MET A 185 -11.04 14.03 -10.33
N GLY A 186 -11.95 14.67 -9.59
CA GLY A 186 -13.21 14.09 -9.21
C GLY A 186 -13.08 13.18 -7.98
N MET A 187 -14.12 13.19 -7.16
CA MET A 187 -14.11 12.49 -5.87
C MET A 187 -14.05 10.96 -5.98
N GLU A 188 -14.39 10.38 -7.12
CA GLU A 188 -14.30 8.92 -7.30
C GLU A 188 -12.92 8.43 -7.73
N ALA A 189 -12.08 9.31 -8.30
CA ALA A 189 -10.72 8.97 -8.69
C ALA A 189 -9.75 8.93 -7.49
N LEU A 190 -9.98 9.76 -6.47
CA LEU A 190 -9.15 9.85 -5.26
C LEU A 190 -9.43 8.68 -4.30
N LYS A 191 -8.78 7.54 -4.53
CA LYS A 191 -8.92 6.35 -3.69
C LYS A 191 -7.82 6.23 -2.63
N LEU A 192 -6.60 6.63 -2.99
CA LEU A 192 -5.40 6.52 -2.17
C LEU A 192 -4.64 7.83 -2.29
N VAL A 193 -4.25 8.40 -1.16
CA VAL A 193 -3.59 9.70 -1.11
C VAL A 193 -2.49 9.71 -0.05
N VAL A 194 -1.39 10.37 -0.37
CA VAL A 194 -0.44 10.88 0.63
C VAL A 194 -0.84 12.31 0.96
N ALA A 195 -0.88 12.66 2.25
CA ALA A 195 -1.34 13.98 2.67
C ALA A 195 -0.90 14.35 4.08
N PHE A 196 -0.73 15.65 4.34
CA PHE A 196 -0.58 16.14 5.70
C PHE A 196 -1.93 16.22 6.43
N PRO A 197 -2.05 15.64 7.63
CA PRO A 197 -3.24 15.78 8.44
C PRO A 197 -3.31 17.18 9.07
N TRP A 198 -4.51 17.76 9.08
CA TRP A 198 -4.81 19.03 9.75
C TRP A 198 -6.14 18.96 10.47
N TRP A 199 -6.39 19.91 11.37
CA TRP A 199 -7.68 20.07 12.02
C TRP A 199 -7.99 21.52 12.31
N TYR A 200 -9.28 21.84 12.40
CA TYR A 200 -9.76 23.14 12.85
C TYR A 200 -11.11 22.97 13.55
N ASP A 201 -11.42 23.88 14.47
CA ASP A 201 -12.71 23.90 15.15
C ASP A 201 -13.72 24.66 14.27
N ALA A 202 -14.74 23.96 13.79
CA ALA A 202 -15.87 24.53 13.08
C ALA A 202 -17.06 24.72 14.04
N HIS A 203 -18.09 25.42 13.59
CA HIS A 203 -19.29 25.69 14.38
C HIS A 203 -20.03 24.39 14.79
N ASP A 204 -19.87 23.32 14.01
CA ASP A 204 -20.46 21.99 14.23
C ASP A 204 -19.51 20.97 14.86
N GLY A 205 -18.34 21.43 15.33
CA GLY A 205 -17.32 20.61 15.99
C GLY A 205 -16.00 20.61 15.24
N ARG A 206 -15.05 19.82 15.75
CA ARG A 206 -13.72 19.71 15.16
C ARG A 206 -13.78 18.98 13.83
N ARG A 207 -13.20 19.57 12.79
CA ARG A 207 -13.06 18.96 11.47
C ARG A 207 -11.63 18.53 11.24
N HIS A 208 -11.46 17.31 10.76
CA HIS A 208 -10.18 16.71 10.40
C HIS A 208 -10.04 16.68 8.89
N THR A 209 -8.99 17.30 8.36
CA THR A 209 -8.79 17.47 6.92
C THR A 209 -7.42 16.97 6.48
N LEU A 210 -7.34 16.56 5.22
CA LEU A 210 -6.10 16.23 4.53
C LEU A 210 -5.73 17.40 3.63
N ASN A 211 -4.48 17.83 3.75
CA ASN A 211 -3.88 18.99 3.11
C ASN A 211 -2.62 18.57 2.35
N THR A 212 -2.26 19.31 1.29
CA THR A 212 -1.17 18.98 0.36
C THR A 212 -1.24 17.53 -0.10
N ILE A 213 -2.19 17.27 -0.99
CA ILE A 213 -2.56 15.94 -1.45
C ILE A 213 -1.68 15.53 -2.63
N LEU A 214 -1.09 14.34 -2.53
CA LEU A 214 -0.57 13.57 -3.66
C LEU A 214 -1.45 12.33 -3.86
N PRO A 215 -2.27 12.27 -4.93
CA PRO A 215 -2.95 11.06 -5.36
C PRO A 215 -1.94 9.99 -5.77
N VAL A 216 -2.13 8.76 -5.30
CA VAL A 216 -1.23 7.64 -5.62
C VAL A 216 -2.01 6.41 -6.08
N THR A 217 -1.38 5.59 -6.90
CA THR A 217 -1.95 4.32 -7.37
C THR A 217 -1.47 3.14 -6.51
N LYS A 218 -2.17 2.01 -6.60
CA LYS A 218 -1.69 0.77 -5.97
C LYS A 218 -0.34 0.35 -6.52
N ASP A 219 -0.11 0.50 -7.82
CA ASP A 219 1.15 0.11 -8.45
C ASP A 219 2.32 0.96 -7.93
N GLN A 220 2.11 2.27 -7.74
CA GLN A 220 3.08 3.15 -7.12
C GLN A 220 3.38 2.73 -5.68
N ILE A 221 2.36 2.36 -4.89
CA ILE A 221 2.53 1.86 -3.53
C ILE A 221 3.31 0.55 -3.51
N THR A 222 2.96 -0.40 -4.38
CA THR A 222 3.68 -1.67 -4.48
C THR A 222 5.14 -1.43 -4.86
N GLN A 223 5.42 -0.57 -5.84
CA GLN A 223 6.79 -0.20 -6.23
C GLN A 223 7.56 0.53 -5.12
N ALA A 224 6.88 1.38 -4.34
CA ALA A 224 7.50 2.17 -3.30
C ALA A 224 7.79 1.34 -2.03
N LEU A 225 6.84 0.49 -1.62
CA LEU A 225 6.74 -0.07 -0.27
C LEU A 225 6.73 -1.61 -0.22
N SER A 226 6.98 -2.31 -1.33
CA SER A 226 7.08 -3.79 -1.34
C SER A 226 8.03 -4.33 -0.29
N ASP A 227 9.15 -3.63 -0.08
CA ASP A 227 10.21 -4.04 0.84
C ASP A 227 9.78 -3.93 2.31
N SER A 228 8.71 -3.18 2.59
CA SER A 228 8.10 -2.98 3.91
C SER A 228 6.79 -3.76 4.09
N ALA A 229 6.45 -4.62 3.13
CA ALA A 229 5.24 -5.43 3.19
C ALA A 229 5.34 -6.50 4.28
N VAL A 230 4.26 -6.67 5.05
CA VAL A 230 4.11 -7.75 6.04
C VAL A 230 3.10 -8.77 5.49
N PRO A 231 3.38 -10.08 5.56
CA PRO A 231 2.42 -11.09 5.17
C PRO A 231 1.26 -11.16 6.18
N GLU A 232 0.03 -10.99 5.71
CA GLU A 232 -1.17 -11.34 6.46
C GLU A 232 -1.53 -12.80 6.18
N PHE A 233 -1.67 -13.60 7.23
CA PHE A 233 -2.10 -14.98 7.11
C PHE A 233 -3.61 -15.07 6.83
N LEU A 234 -3.98 -15.72 5.73
CA LEU A 234 -5.37 -15.91 5.31
C LEU A 234 -5.93 -17.30 5.68
N GLY A 235 -5.05 -18.25 6.03
CA GLY A 235 -5.43 -19.63 6.34
C GLY A 235 -4.60 -20.66 5.58
N ASP A 236 -4.68 -21.90 6.01
CA ASP A 236 -4.15 -23.04 5.26
C ASP A 236 -5.26 -23.62 4.38
N ARG A 237 -4.92 -24.11 3.18
CA ARG A 237 -5.87 -24.76 2.26
C ARG A 237 -5.19 -25.85 1.43
N VAL A 238 -6.00 -26.75 0.86
CA VAL A 238 -5.52 -27.69 -0.17
C VAL A 238 -5.71 -27.06 -1.54
N ALA A 239 -4.62 -26.83 -2.26
CA ALA A 239 -4.63 -26.28 -3.61
C ALA A 239 -5.23 -27.29 -4.61
N PRO A 240 -5.67 -26.87 -5.81
CA PRO A 240 -6.27 -27.77 -6.81
C PRO A 240 -5.38 -28.96 -7.21
N ASN A 241 -4.06 -28.80 -7.15
CA ASN A 241 -3.08 -29.86 -7.42
C ASN A 241 -2.96 -30.89 -6.26
N GLY A 242 -3.64 -30.64 -5.13
CA GLY A 242 -3.62 -31.49 -3.93
C GLY A 242 -2.58 -31.09 -2.89
N ASP A 243 -1.78 -30.06 -3.12
CA ASP A 243 -0.80 -29.57 -2.13
C ASP A 243 -1.49 -28.88 -0.96
N LEU A 244 -1.03 -29.16 0.26
CA LEU A 244 -1.36 -28.33 1.41
C LEU A 244 -0.49 -27.08 1.37
N VAL A 245 -1.13 -25.92 1.33
CA VAL A 245 -0.46 -24.63 1.23
C VAL A 245 -0.86 -23.70 2.36
N HIS A 246 0.12 -23.00 2.90
CA HIS A 246 -0.03 -21.80 3.70
C HIS A 246 -0.34 -20.63 2.78
N VAL A 247 -1.41 -19.89 3.05
CA VAL A 247 -1.81 -18.74 2.23
C VAL A 247 -1.60 -17.47 3.01
N ALA A 248 -0.80 -16.57 2.46
CA ALA A 248 -0.61 -15.25 2.99
C ALA A 248 -0.76 -14.19 1.91
N GLN A 249 -1.00 -12.94 2.30
CA GLN A 249 -1.11 -11.83 1.37
C GLN A 249 -0.27 -10.64 1.85
N PRO A 250 0.57 -10.03 0.99
CA PRO A 250 1.39 -8.90 1.39
C PRO A 250 0.54 -7.64 1.65
N LYS A 251 0.73 -7.04 2.82
CA LYS A 251 0.08 -5.80 3.25
C LYS A 251 1.07 -4.73 3.67
N VAL A 252 0.68 -3.47 3.48
CA VAL A 252 1.28 -2.31 4.12
C VAL A 252 0.18 -1.65 4.95
N GLY A 253 0.32 -1.65 6.27
CA GLY A 253 -0.79 -1.30 7.16
C GLY A 253 -2.02 -2.17 6.87
N SER A 254 -3.17 -1.54 6.66
CA SER A 254 -4.43 -2.20 6.27
C SER A 254 -4.57 -2.47 4.77
N LEU A 255 -3.64 -1.98 3.94
CA LEU A 255 -3.74 -2.05 2.48
C LEU A 255 -3.07 -3.31 1.93
N VAL A 256 -3.82 -4.08 1.16
CA VAL A 256 -3.30 -5.18 0.33
C VAL A 256 -2.60 -4.62 -0.91
N ILE A 257 -1.33 -4.99 -1.10
CA ILE A 257 -0.47 -4.46 -2.18
C ILE A 257 -0.01 -5.52 -3.19
N GLY A 258 -0.46 -6.76 -3.06
CA GLY A 258 -0.08 -7.84 -3.97
C GLY A 258 -1.01 -9.05 -3.94
N PRO A 259 -0.79 -10.01 -4.86
CA PRO A 259 -1.57 -11.24 -4.91
C PRO A 259 -1.30 -12.12 -3.67
N GLU A 260 -2.21 -13.06 -3.42
CA GLU A 260 -1.97 -14.12 -2.45
C GLU A 260 -0.71 -14.92 -2.83
N GLN A 261 0.12 -15.17 -1.84
CA GLN A 261 1.28 -16.02 -1.91
C GLN A 261 0.94 -17.36 -1.27
N GLN A 262 1.37 -18.44 -1.91
CA GLN A 262 1.16 -19.80 -1.44
C GLN A 262 2.50 -20.45 -1.17
N GLN A 263 2.65 -21.02 0.01
CA GLN A 263 3.81 -21.80 0.40
C GLN A 263 3.39 -23.22 0.72
N LYS A 264 3.96 -24.22 0.05
CA LYS A 264 3.71 -25.62 0.37
C LYS A 264 4.23 -25.94 1.78
N ILE A 265 3.40 -26.60 2.58
CA ILE A 265 3.70 -26.95 3.98
C ILE A 265 3.32 -28.40 4.29
N PRO A 266 3.96 -29.02 5.29
CA PRO A 266 3.49 -30.29 5.85
C PRO A 266 2.29 -30.09 6.78
N ALA A 267 1.40 -31.08 6.84
CA ALA A 267 0.33 -31.12 7.84
C ALA A 267 0.88 -31.51 9.22
N THR A 268 1.04 -30.53 10.10
CA THR A 268 1.57 -30.73 11.46
C THR A 268 0.53 -30.44 12.55
N THR A 269 -0.60 -29.82 12.20
CA THR A 269 -1.70 -29.52 13.10
C THR A 269 -2.98 -30.29 12.75
N ASP A 270 -3.85 -30.53 13.73
CA ASP A 270 -5.15 -31.20 13.51
C ASP A 270 -6.00 -30.53 12.43
N LYS A 271 -5.96 -29.19 12.33
CA LYS A 271 -6.68 -28.45 11.29
C LYS A 271 -6.13 -28.75 9.90
N GLN A 272 -4.81 -28.81 9.74
CA GLN A 272 -4.16 -29.13 8.46
C GLN A 272 -4.37 -30.60 8.06
N ILE A 273 -4.29 -31.51 9.04
CA ILE A 273 -4.61 -32.93 8.87
C ILE A 273 -6.06 -33.07 8.38
N ALA A 274 -7.00 -32.39 9.03
CA ALA A 274 -8.41 -32.42 8.63
C ALA A 274 -8.62 -31.91 7.19
N LEU A 275 -7.91 -30.85 6.78
CA LEU A 275 -7.99 -30.33 5.39
C LEU A 275 -7.56 -31.38 4.35
N ILE A 276 -6.44 -32.08 4.60
CA ILE A 276 -5.97 -33.16 3.72
C ILE A 276 -6.98 -34.31 3.72
N VAL A 277 -7.40 -34.77 4.90
CA VAL A 277 -8.32 -35.90 5.04
C VAL A 277 -9.66 -35.61 4.38
N ASP A 278 -10.24 -34.43 4.57
CA ASP A 278 -11.50 -34.06 3.91
C ASP A 278 -11.34 -34.00 2.39
N THR A 279 -10.18 -33.59 1.89
CA THR A 279 -9.90 -33.64 0.45
C THR A 279 -9.75 -35.07 -0.06
N MET A 280 -9.10 -35.96 0.70
CA MET A 280 -9.01 -37.40 0.40
C MET A 280 -10.40 -38.04 0.29
N LYS A 281 -11.31 -37.72 1.23
CA LYS A 281 -12.70 -38.22 1.23
C LYS A 281 -13.47 -37.81 -0.02
N ASN A 282 -13.25 -36.59 -0.47
CA ASN A 282 -13.92 -36.04 -1.65
C ASN A 282 -13.30 -36.52 -2.96
N ARG A 283 -12.07 -37.05 -2.92
CA ARG A 283 -11.41 -37.65 -4.07
C ARG A 283 -11.82 -39.11 -4.27
N ALA A 284 -11.79 -39.53 -5.52
CA ALA A 284 -12.16 -40.87 -5.96
C ALA A 284 -11.06 -41.93 -5.71
N ASN A 285 -10.20 -41.76 -4.70
CA ASN A 285 -9.09 -42.68 -4.46
C ASN A 285 -9.61 -44.06 -4.02
N LYS A 286 -9.12 -45.13 -4.68
CA LYS A 286 -9.58 -46.51 -4.45
C LYS A 286 -9.34 -46.96 -3.01
N GLN A 287 -8.18 -46.67 -2.43
CA GLN A 287 -7.83 -47.09 -1.08
C GLN A 287 -8.74 -46.42 -0.04
N VAL A 288 -8.94 -45.11 -0.17
CA VAL A 288 -9.79 -44.33 0.73
C VAL A 288 -11.24 -44.82 0.65
N ARG A 289 -11.77 -45.07 -0.56
CA ARG A 289 -13.12 -45.63 -0.76
C ARG A 289 -13.30 -46.98 -0.09
N VAL A 290 -12.34 -47.90 -0.26
CA VAL A 290 -12.39 -49.22 0.38
C VAL A 290 -12.43 -49.10 1.90
N LEU A 291 -11.68 -48.17 2.51
CA LEU A 291 -11.78 -47.93 3.96
C LEU A 291 -13.20 -47.51 4.39
N PHE A 292 -13.87 -46.64 3.61
CA PHE A 292 -15.26 -46.28 3.87
C PHE A 292 -16.22 -47.46 3.69
N ASP A 293 -16.01 -48.29 2.66
CA ASP A 293 -16.84 -49.48 2.41
C ASP A 293 -16.70 -50.51 3.55
N LEU A 294 -15.48 -50.77 4.02
CA LEU A 294 -15.23 -51.63 5.18
C LEU A 294 -15.86 -51.08 6.46
N GLN A 295 -15.84 -49.75 6.64
CA GLN A 295 -16.51 -49.12 7.78
C GLN A 295 -18.03 -49.28 7.68
N HIS A 296 -18.60 -49.16 6.48
CA HIS A 296 -20.03 -49.37 6.24
C HIS A 296 -20.45 -50.82 6.48
N GLN A 297 -19.62 -51.77 6.05
CA GLN A 297 -19.77 -53.21 6.30
C GLN A 297 -19.50 -53.61 7.76
N ARG A 298 -19.13 -52.65 8.62
CA ARG A 298 -18.78 -52.85 10.04
C ARG A 298 -17.57 -53.78 10.25
N VAL A 299 -16.71 -53.91 9.23
CA VAL A 299 -15.44 -54.64 9.32
C VAL A 299 -14.42 -53.85 10.13
N ILE A 300 -14.39 -52.52 9.95
CA ILE A 300 -13.57 -51.60 10.78
C ILE A 300 -14.47 -50.61 11.53
N THR A 301 -13.99 -50.11 12.66
CA THR A 301 -14.71 -49.09 13.44
C THR A 301 -14.50 -47.68 12.86
N LYS A 302 -15.39 -46.74 13.22
CA LYS A 302 -15.20 -45.31 12.91
C LYS A 302 -13.90 -44.76 13.52
N GLY A 303 -13.49 -45.27 14.68
CA GLY A 303 -12.23 -44.91 15.32
C GLY A 303 -11.01 -45.36 14.51
N GLN A 304 -11.01 -46.61 14.05
CA GLN A 304 -9.94 -47.15 13.19
C GLN A 304 -9.86 -46.42 11.85
N LEU A 305 -11.00 -46.16 11.19
CA LEU A 305 -11.04 -45.37 9.96
C LEU A 305 -10.39 -43.99 10.16
N ARG A 306 -10.76 -43.31 11.25
CA ARG A 306 -10.18 -42.01 11.58
C ARG A 306 -8.68 -42.10 11.84
N GLN A 307 -8.23 -43.10 12.61
CA GLN A 307 -6.82 -43.28 12.93
C GLN A 307 -5.98 -43.54 11.67
N VAL A 308 -6.49 -44.32 10.71
CA VAL A 308 -5.81 -44.56 9.44
C VAL A 308 -5.72 -43.27 8.61
N LEU A 309 -6.84 -42.56 8.42
CA LEU A 309 -6.87 -41.35 7.60
C LEU A 309 -6.04 -40.21 8.23
N ASP A 310 -6.28 -39.91 9.50
CA ASP A 310 -5.54 -38.86 10.23
C ASP A 310 -4.04 -39.21 10.28
N GLY A 311 -3.69 -40.46 10.60
CA GLY A 311 -2.30 -40.93 10.65
C GLY A 311 -1.59 -40.84 9.29
N SER A 312 -2.29 -41.13 8.18
CA SER A 312 -1.71 -41.02 6.84
C SER A 312 -1.47 -39.56 6.41
N ALA A 313 -2.27 -38.63 6.92
CA ALA A 313 -2.15 -37.20 6.61
C ALA A 313 -1.06 -36.50 7.43
N VAL A 314 -0.66 -37.03 8.60
CA VAL A 314 0.43 -36.46 9.41
C VAL A 314 1.73 -36.34 8.60
N ASN A 315 2.33 -35.14 8.64
CA ASN A 315 3.55 -34.76 7.93
C ASN A 315 3.49 -34.93 6.40
N SER A 316 2.30 -35.07 5.82
CA SER A 316 2.11 -35.09 4.37
C SER A 316 2.01 -33.66 3.85
N HIS A 317 2.70 -33.36 2.75
CA HIS A 317 2.66 -32.04 2.12
C HIS A 317 1.55 -31.92 1.06
N ASN A 318 0.94 -33.04 0.71
CA ASN A 318 -0.15 -33.10 -0.26
C ASN A 318 -0.99 -34.35 -0.05
N VAL A 319 -2.15 -34.36 -0.71
CA VAL A 319 -3.12 -35.45 -0.67
C VAL A 319 -2.55 -36.75 -1.24
N HIS A 320 -1.70 -36.69 -2.28
CA HIS A 320 -1.13 -37.90 -2.88
C HIS A 320 -0.12 -38.60 -1.96
N GLU A 321 0.71 -37.84 -1.24
CA GLU A 321 1.58 -38.37 -0.20
C GLU A 321 0.79 -39.03 0.92
N ALA A 322 -0.31 -38.40 1.36
CA ALA A 322 -1.17 -38.98 2.39
C ALA A 322 -1.83 -40.27 1.91
N GLU A 323 -2.40 -40.29 0.69
CA GLU A 323 -2.95 -41.48 0.06
C GLU A 323 -1.91 -42.60 -0.04
N ALA A 324 -0.67 -42.30 -0.42
CA ALA A 324 0.40 -43.31 -0.50
C ALA A 324 0.76 -43.92 0.86
N LYS A 325 0.65 -43.14 1.95
CA LYS A 325 0.89 -43.61 3.32
C LYS A 325 -0.24 -44.48 3.89
N VAL A 326 -1.45 -44.42 3.32
CA VAL A 326 -2.61 -45.20 3.82
C VAL A 326 -2.28 -46.67 4.00
N TRP A 327 -1.57 -47.27 3.03
CA TRP A 327 -1.21 -48.68 3.09
C TRP A 327 -0.37 -49.03 4.32
N ALA A 328 0.64 -48.21 4.62
CA ALA A 328 1.51 -48.42 5.78
C ALA A 328 0.70 -48.28 7.08
N VAL A 329 -0.13 -47.24 7.19
CA VAL A 329 -0.93 -47.02 8.41
C VAL A 329 -2.01 -48.11 8.60
N VAL A 330 -2.56 -48.67 7.52
CA VAL A 330 -3.44 -49.85 7.60
C VAL A 330 -2.74 -51.03 8.25
N GLN A 331 -1.47 -51.29 7.92
CA GLN A 331 -0.69 -52.38 8.53
C GLN A 331 -0.46 -52.17 10.03
N GLU A 332 -0.39 -50.92 10.47
CA GLU A 332 -0.18 -50.56 11.87
C GLU A 332 -1.47 -50.57 12.70
N VAL A 333 -2.62 -50.21 12.10
CA VAL A 333 -3.87 -49.94 12.82
C VAL A 333 -4.89 -51.09 12.73
N LEU A 334 -4.92 -51.83 11.62
CA LEU A 334 -5.92 -52.89 11.39
C LEU A 334 -5.37 -54.27 11.76
N THR A 335 -6.25 -55.19 12.16
CA THR A 335 -5.88 -56.61 12.40
C THR A 335 -5.62 -57.35 11.09
N SER A 336 -4.93 -58.50 11.13
CA SER A 336 -4.63 -59.29 9.92
C SER A 336 -5.88 -59.64 9.09
N GLU A 337 -6.99 -60.01 9.74
CA GLU A 337 -8.26 -60.30 9.06
C GLU A 337 -8.85 -59.05 8.37
N GLN A 338 -8.77 -57.88 9.03
CA GLN A 338 -9.21 -56.61 8.46
C GLN A 338 -8.31 -56.15 7.30
N GLN A 339 -7.01 -56.41 7.39
CA GLN A 339 -6.04 -56.14 6.31
C GLN A 339 -6.33 -57.02 5.09
N GLU A 340 -6.60 -58.32 5.27
CA GLU A 340 -6.99 -59.21 4.17
C GLU A 340 -8.27 -58.73 3.47
N ALA A 341 -9.27 -58.28 4.23
CA ALA A 341 -10.50 -57.71 3.67
C ALA A 341 -10.22 -56.43 2.84
N PHE A 342 -9.35 -55.56 3.33
CA PHE A 342 -8.90 -54.35 2.63
C PHE A 342 -8.17 -54.68 1.32
N TYR A 343 -7.18 -55.58 1.36
CA TYR A 343 -6.43 -55.99 0.17
C TYR A 343 -7.30 -56.73 -0.84
N GLY A 344 -8.22 -57.57 -0.37
CA GLY A 344 -9.17 -58.29 -1.22
C GLY A 344 -10.09 -57.34 -1.99
N GLN A 345 -10.52 -56.23 -1.40
CA GLN A 345 -11.36 -55.23 -2.07
C GLN A 345 -10.56 -54.31 -2.99
N ILE A 346 -9.30 -54.01 -2.68
CA ILE A 346 -8.43 -53.23 -3.57
C ILE A 346 -8.05 -54.00 -4.83
N ASN A 347 -7.88 -55.32 -4.75
CA ASN A 347 -7.45 -56.17 -5.87
C ASN A 347 -8.61 -56.70 -6.74
N ARG A 348 -9.86 -56.42 -6.35
CA ARG A 348 -11.06 -56.58 -7.20
C ARG A 348 -11.29 -55.31 -8.02
#